data_AF-A0A562JLL3-F1
#
_entry.id   AF-A0A562JLL3-F1
#
_cell.length_a   1.000
_cell.length_b   1.000
_cell.length_c   1.000
_cell.angle_alpha   90.00
_cell.angle_beta   90.00
_cell.angle_gamma   90.00
#
_symmetry.space_group_name_H-M   'P 1'
#
loop_
_entity.id
_entity.type
_entity.pdbx_description
1 polymer ?
#
loop_
_entity_poly.entity_id
_entity_poly.type
_entity_poly.pdbx_seq_one_letter_code
_entity_poly.pdbx_strand_id
1 'polypeptide(L)'
;MTTKEGASVKFFLSKDEFKQGLNILMKRIDTMTLLIFLAAYLIGSIPTALLVGKYAFQIDIRDHGSNNPGATNTLRVLGKRAAIVVLLADIGKGALAAALPFLLQSDADQLMVGLVAVAGHCFPVFAGFRGGKAIATTAGVLLVSNIWMFLIAYISFIAVIYATKYVFYGSLSVGASLLVYSLFIPGHKHELIFSIFLLFLIFLHRSNIKNFIDKKEPKINDKRLKDDRIPPKDNKKRA
;
A
#
# COMPACT_ATOMS: atom_id res chain seq x y z
N MET A 1 -20.07 -51.64 -24.35
CA MET A 1 -18.77 -50.93 -24.37
C MET A 1 -18.79 -49.94 -25.51
N THR A 2 -18.92 -48.65 -25.22
CA THR A 2 -18.62 -47.56 -26.15
C THR A 2 -18.07 -46.41 -25.33
N THR A 3 -16.92 -45.91 -25.78
CA THR A 3 -15.90 -45.19 -25.04
C THR A 3 -16.24 -43.72 -24.80
N LYS A 4 -15.85 -43.22 -23.62
CA LYS A 4 -15.83 -41.81 -23.25
C LYS A 4 -14.93 -41.01 -24.20
N GLU A 5 -15.49 -40.01 -24.88
CA GLU A 5 -14.71 -38.95 -25.52
C GLU A 5 -14.26 -37.94 -24.47
N GLY A 6 -12.94 -37.72 -24.40
CA GLY A 6 -12.31 -36.79 -23.46
C GLY A 6 -12.49 -35.34 -23.91
N ALA A 7 -13.18 -34.55 -23.09
CA ALA A 7 -13.15 -33.10 -23.20
C ALA A 7 -11.77 -32.59 -22.73
N SER A 8 -10.92 -32.22 -23.69
CA SER A 8 -9.69 -31.49 -23.40
C SER A 8 -10.02 -30.05 -23.05
N VAL A 9 -9.82 -29.67 -21.78
CA VAL A 9 -9.97 -28.29 -21.31
C VAL A 9 -8.84 -27.44 -21.92
N LYS A 10 -9.15 -26.63 -22.92
CA LYS A 10 -8.23 -25.62 -23.45
C LYS A 10 -8.02 -24.53 -22.40
N PHE A 11 -6.89 -24.56 -21.72
CA PHE A 11 -6.53 -23.61 -20.65
C PHE A 11 -5.82 -22.34 -21.15
N PHE A 12 -5.69 -22.15 -22.47
CA PHE A 12 -4.98 -21.01 -23.06
C PHE A 12 -5.88 -20.30 -24.07
N LEU A 13 -6.13 -19.01 -23.83
CA LEU A 13 -6.74 -18.11 -24.81
C LEU A 13 -5.90 -18.13 -26.09
N SER A 14 -6.56 -18.22 -27.24
CA SER A 14 -5.89 -18.02 -28.51
C SER A 14 -5.30 -16.60 -28.58
N LYS A 15 -4.24 -16.40 -29.39
CA LYS A 15 -3.64 -15.07 -29.59
C LYS A 15 -4.67 -14.02 -30.05
N ASP A 16 -5.66 -14.45 -30.81
CA ASP A 16 -6.71 -13.58 -31.33
C ASP A 16 -7.73 -13.22 -30.27
N GLU A 17 -8.13 -14.16 -29.40
CA GLU A 17 -8.98 -13.85 -28.23
C GLU A 17 -8.27 -12.93 -27.24
N PHE A 18 -6.95 -13.11 -27.01
CA PHE A 18 -6.17 -12.21 -26.18
C PHE A 18 -6.10 -10.79 -26.79
N LYS A 19 -5.80 -10.67 -28.09
CA LYS A 19 -5.79 -9.38 -28.78
C LYS A 19 -7.16 -8.71 -28.79
N GLN A 20 -8.22 -9.47 -28.99
CA GLN A 20 -9.58 -8.97 -29.00
C GLN A 20 -9.99 -8.50 -27.60
N GLY A 21 -9.64 -9.25 -26.55
CA GLY A 21 -9.79 -8.82 -25.15
C GLY A 21 -8.99 -7.56 -24.84
N LEU A 22 -7.76 -7.44 -25.34
CA LEU A 22 -6.93 -6.25 -25.18
C LEU A 22 -7.52 -5.03 -25.90
N ASN A 23 -8.05 -5.21 -27.11
CA ASN A 23 -8.70 -4.14 -27.88
C ASN A 23 -10.00 -3.68 -27.24
N ILE A 24 -10.78 -4.59 -26.65
CA ILE A 24 -11.99 -4.25 -25.88
C ILE A 24 -11.62 -3.49 -24.61
N LEU A 25 -10.56 -3.91 -23.91
CA LEU A 25 -10.03 -3.22 -22.73
C LEU A 25 -9.55 -1.80 -23.09
N MET A 26 -8.78 -1.67 -24.18
CA MET A 26 -8.28 -0.39 -24.67
C MET A 26 -9.39 0.54 -25.16
N LYS A 27 -10.48 0.01 -25.73
CA LYS A 27 -11.66 0.82 -26.08
C LYS A 27 -12.46 1.29 -24.86
N ARG A 28 -12.34 0.61 -23.71
CA ARG A 28 -13.03 0.97 -22.46
C ARG A 28 -12.26 1.98 -21.62
N ILE A 29 -10.94 2.04 -21.74
CA ILE A 29 -10.12 3.03 -21.02
C ILE A 29 -10.04 4.27 -21.88
N ASP A 30 -10.88 5.25 -21.56
CA ASP A 30 -10.79 6.57 -22.19
C ASP A 30 -9.51 7.32 -21.75
N THR A 31 -9.13 8.34 -22.52
CA THR A 31 -7.95 9.15 -22.24
C THR A 31 -8.01 9.78 -20.84
N MET A 32 -9.21 10.12 -20.37
CA MET A 32 -9.43 10.69 -19.05
C MET A 32 -9.06 9.69 -17.93
N THR A 33 -9.50 8.44 -18.04
CA THR A 33 -9.17 7.36 -17.10
C THR A 33 -7.66 7.12 -17.03
N LEU A 34 -6.96 7.16 -18.17
CA LEU A 34 -5.51 7.05 -18.19
C LEU A 34 -4.82 8.21 -17.46
N LEU A 35 -5.28 9.44 -17.67
CA LEU A 35 -4.79 10.62 -16.96
C LEU A 35 -5.06 10.54 -15.45
N ILE A 36 -6.22 10.01 -15.06
CA ILE A 36 -6.57 9.76 -13.66
C ILE A 36 -5.63 8.74 -13.02
N PHE A 37 -5.35 7.61 -13.70
CA PHE A 37 -4.39 6.63 -13.21
C PHE A 37 -2.98 7.22 -13.10
N LEU A 38 -2.55 8.01 -14.09
CA LEU A 38 -1.26 8.70 -14.02
C LEU A 38 -1.20 9.66 -12.83
N ALA A 39 -2.23 10.50 -12.65
CA ALA A 39 -2.33 11.42 -11.53
C ALA A 39 -2.31 10.69 -10.18
N ALA A 40 -3.06 9.59 -10.04
CA ALA A 40 -3.07 8.77 -8.84
C ALA A 40 -1.69 8.19 -8.52
N TYR A 41 -0.97 7.68 -9.54
CA TYR A 41 0.39 7.18 -9.37
C TYR A 41 1.36 8.28 -8.90
N LEU A 42 1.28 9.48 -9.49
CA LEU A 42 2.11 10.62 -9.12
C LEU A 42 1.81 11.12 -7.70
N ILE A 43 0.53 11.20 -7.32
CA ILE A 43 0.10 11.53 -5.96
C ILE A 43 0.64 10.50 -4.96
N GLY A 44 0.49 9.20 -5.26
CA GLY A 44 1.04 8.12 -4.45
C GLY A 44 2.56 8.17 -4.32
N SER A 45 3.24 8.61 -5.38
CA SER A 45 4.69 8.71 -5.48
C SER A 45 5.30 9.84 -4.63
N ILE A 46 4.50 10.71 -4.02
CA ILE A 46 5.00 11.75 -3.12
C ILE A 46 5.68 11.08 -1.90
N PRO A 47 7.00 11.26 -1.70
CA PRO A 47 7.77 10.49 -0.73
C PRO A 47 7.79 11.18 0.64
N THR A 48 6.63 11.24 1.30
CA THR A 48 6.40 11.99 2.54
C THR A 48 7.48 11.81 3.61
N ALA A 49 7.87 10.56 3.92
CA ALA A 49 8.88 10.29 4.95
C ALA A 49 10.28 10.82 4.57
N LEU A 50 10.63 10.80 3.28
CA LEU A 50 11.89 11.38 2.80
C LEU A 50 11.86 12.90 2.86
N LEU A 51 10.73 13.52 2.53
CA LEU A 51 10.56 14.98 2.65
C LEU A 51 10.72 15.41 4.11
N VAL A 52 10.04 14.72 5.04
CA VAL A 52 10.16 15.01 6.48
C VAL A 52 11.58 14.78 6.98
N GLY A 53 12.21 13.64 6.65
CA GLY A 53 13.60 13.35 7.03
C GLY A 53 14.58 14.39 6.51
N LYS A 54 14.49 14.76 5.23
CA LYS A 54 15.40 15.71 4.59
C LYS A 54 15.23 17.13 5.13
N TYR A 55 14.00 17.63 5.20
CA TYR A 55 13.77 19.05 5.51
C TYR A 55 13.72 19.36 7.00
N ALA A 56 13.20 18.45 7.84
CA ALA A 56 13.10 18.67 9.27
C ALA A 56 14.30 18.12 10.07
N PHE A 57 15.00 17.10 9.53
CA PHE A 57 16.08 16.40 10.25
C PHE A 57 17.41 16.33 9.48
N GLN A 58 17.46 16.74 8.21
CA GLN A 58 18.65 16.69 7.35
C GLN A 58 19.25 15.28 7.18
N ILE A 59 18.40 14.25 7.18
CA ILE A 59 18.81 12.86 6.95
C ILE A 59 17.99 12.22 5.83
N ASP A 60 18.50 11.13 5.26
CA ASP A 60 17.70 10.20 4.48
C ASP A 60 17.20 9.08 5.40
N ILE A 61 15.88 9.01 5.63
CA ILE A 61 15.27 8.01 6.52
C ILE A 61 15.51 6.55 6.07
N ARG A 62 15.95 6.33 4.83
CA ARG A 62 16.29 4.99 4.30
C ARG A 62 17.62 4.46 4.83
N ASP A 63 18.46 5.31 5.41
CA ASP A 63 19.74 4.92 5.97
C ASP A 63 19.67 4.65 7.49
N HIS A 64 18.46 4.70 8.06
CA HIS A 64 18.25 4.61 9.51
C HIS A 64 17.11 3.63 9.89
N GLY A 65 17.23 3.05 11.08
CA GLY A 65 16.22 2.19 11.67
C GLY A 65 15.96 0.93 10.84
N SER A 66 14.74 0.80 10.30
CA SER A 66 14.36 -0.33 9.44
C SER A 66 14.60 -0.07 7.94
N ASN A 67 15.20 1.06 7.58
CA ASN A 67 15.48 1.50 6.20
C ASN A 67 14.24 1.69 5.31
N ASN A 68 13.04 1.63 5.90
CA ASN A 68 11.77 1.75 5.17
C ASN A 68 11.22 3.17 5.32
N PRO A 69 10.94 3.91 4.23
CA PRO A 69 10.47 5.30 4.29
C PRO A 69 8.96 5.37 4.56
N GLY A 70 8.52 4.91 5.74
CA GLY A 70 7.12 4.94 6.17
C GLY A 70 6.95 5.41 7.61
N ALA A 71 5.69 5.56 8.03
CA ALA A 71 5.34 6.11 9.35
C ALA A 71 5.95 5.32 10.52
N THR A 72 6.01 3.99 10.46
CA THR A 72 6.60 3.16 11.54
C THR A 72 8.09 3.44 11.75
N ASN A 73 8.87 3.51 10.67
CA ASN A 73 10.29 3.84 10.79
C ASN A 73 10.48 5.31 11.18
N THR A 74 9.62 6.19 10.69
CA THR A 74 9.58 7.59 11.11
C THR A 74 9.33 7.70 12.62
N LEU A 75 8.42 6.90 13.19
CA LEU A 75 8.17 6.88 14.64
C LEU A 75 9.38 6.40 15.43
N ARG A 76 10.09 5.39 14.91
CA ARG A 76 11.32 4.85 15.47
C ARG A 76 12.42 5.92 15.48
N VAL A 77 12.73 6.50 14.34
CA VAL A 77 13.90 7.37 14.13
C VAL A 77 13.62 8.85 14.41
N LEU A 78 12.54 9.43 13.87
CA LEU A 78 12.25 10.88 13.93
C LEU A 78 11.22 11.25 15.01
N GLY A 79 10.49 10.25 15.50
CA GLY A 79 9.57 10.37 16.61
C GLY A 79 8.13 10.71 16.28
N LYS A 80 7.32 10.80 17.35
CA LYS A 80 5.85 10.77 17.26
C LYS A 80 5.28 11.89 16.39
N ARG A 81 5.79 13.11 16.53
CA ARG A 81 5.32 14.28 15.76
C ARG A 81 5.55 14.08 14.26
N ALA A 82 6.78 13.75 13.87
CA ALA A 82 7.13 13.46 12.49
C ALA A 82 6.32 12.26 11.93
N ALA A 83 6.15 11.21 12.72
CA ALA A 83 5.40 10.03 12.30
C ALA A 83 3.92 10.31 12.05
N ILE A 84 3.28 11.17 12.86
CA ILE A 84 1.90 11.60 12.64
C ILE A 84 1.78 12.38 11.33
N VAL A 85 2.71 13.30 11.05
CA VAL A 85 2.72 14.05 9.78
C VAL A 85 2.84 13.08 8.60
N VAL A 86 3.78 12.14 8.66
CA VAL A 86 3.96 11.13 7.60
C VAL A 86 2.71 10.27 7.43
N LEU A 87 2.13 9.79 8.54
CA LEU A 87 0.93 8.96 8.54
C LEU A 87 -0.25 9.70 7.89
N LEU A 88 -0.54 10.92 8.33
CA LEU A 88 -1.68 11.70 7.84
C LEU A 88 -1.52 12.07 6.37
N ALA A 89 -0.32 12.46 5.93
CA ALA A 89 -0.08 12.75 4.52
C ALA A 89 -0.11 11.49 3.65
N ASP A 90 0.37 10.34 4.13
CA ASP A 90 0.28 9.07 3.39
C ASP A 90 -1.16 8.54 3.32
N ILE A 91 -1.99 8.76 4.34
CA ILE A 91 -3.44 8.51 4.27
C ILE A 91 -4.07 9.50 3.29
N GLY A 92 -3.77 10.79 3.43
CA GLY A 92 -4.34 11.86 2.61
C GLY A 92 -4.08 11.67 1.13
N LYS A 93 -2.88 11.26 0.72
CA LYS A 93 -2.59 11.00 -0.70
C LYS A 93 -3.35 9.79 -1.25
N GLY A 94 -3.57 8.76 -0.44
CA GLY A 94 -4.40 7.61 -0.81
C GLY A 94 -5.87 7.99 -0.98
N ALA A 95 -6.41 8.77 -0.04
CA ALA A 95 -7.77 9.29 -0.09
C ALA A 95 -7.97 10.23 -1.29
N LEU A 96 -7.04 11.16 -1.51
CA LEU A 96 -7.09 12.09 -2.63
C LEU A 96 -7.08 11.36 -3.98
N ALA A 97 -6.22 10.34 -4.13
CA ALA A 97 -6.18 9.54 -5.36
C ALA A 97 -7.49 8.78 -5.58
N ALA A 98 -8.02 8.11 -4.56
CA ALA A 98 -9.29 7.39 -4.66
C ALA A 98 -10.49 8.32 -4.93
N ALA A 99 -10.40 9.60 -4.54
CA ALA A 99 -11.42 10.60 -4.82
C ALA A 99 -11.36 11.18 -6.25
N LEU A 100 -10.27 10.99 -7.00
CA LEU A 100 -10.10 11.57 -8.34
C LEU A 100 -11.25 11.25 -9.31
N PRO A 101 -11.78 10.01 -9.40
CA PRO A 101 -12.91 9.74 -10.29
C PRO A 101 -14.12 10.59 -9.97
N PHE A 102 -14.43 10.77 -8.69
CA PHE A 102 -15.53 11.63 -8.25
C PHE A 102 -15.25 13.11 -8.55
N LEU A 103 -14.04 13.59 -8.23
CA LEU A 103 -13.66 15.00 -8.44
C LEU A 103 -13.63 15.41 -9.92
N LEU A 104 -13.33 14.45 -10.81
CA LEU A 104 -13.19 14.66 -12.25
C LEU A 104 -14.40 14.13 -13.04
N GLN A 105 -15.47 13.74 -12.36
CA GLN A 105 -16.72 13.23 -12.96
C GLN A 105 -16.48 12.07 -13.95
N SER A 106 -15.60 11.13 -13.55
CA SER A 106 -15.25 9.95 -14.33
C SER A 106 -15.86 8.69 -13.71
N ASP A 107 -16.26 7.74 -14.57
CA ASP A 107 -16.75 6.42 -14.17
C ASP A 107 -15.63 5.44 -13.76
N ALA A 108 -14.38 5.92 -13.64
CA ALA A 108 -13.27 5.11 -13.17
C ALA A 108 -13.50 4.58 -11.74
N ASP A 109 -13.18 3.31 -11.52
CA ASP A 109 -13.35 2.68 -10.21
C ASP A 109 -12.40 3.29 -9.17
N GLN A 110 -12.96 3.85 -8.10
CA GLN A 110 -12.21 4.54 -7.04
C GLN A 110 -11.18 3.65 -6.34
N LEU A 111 -11.52 2.37 -6.14
CA LEU A 111 -10.62 1.40 -5.52
C LEU A 111 -9.43 1.13 -6.45
N MET A 112 -9.66 0.90 -7.74
CA MET A 112 -8.60 0.66 -8.72
C MET A 112 -7.67 1.88 -8.85
N VAL A 113 -8.23 3.09 -8.93
CA VAL A 113 -7.44 4.33 -8.97
C VAL A 113 -6.62 4.49 -7.68
N GLY A 114 -7.22 4.20 -6.52
CA GLY A 114 -6.51 4.20 -5.24
C GLY A 114 -5.38 3.15 -5.17
N LEU A 115 -5.58 1.95 -5.71
CA LEU A 115 -4.54 0.91 -5.78
C LEU A 115 -3.36 1.33 -6.66
N VAL A 116 -3.59 2.16 -7.69
CA VAL A 116 -2.51 2.78 -8.48
C VAL A 116 -1.68 3.75 -7.63
N ALA A 117 -2.31 4.52 -6.73
CA ALA A 117 -1.57 5.35 -5.76
C ALA A 117 -0.80 4.51 -4.74
N VAL A 118 -1.33 3.36 -4.32
CA VAL A 118 -0.61 2.37 -3.49
C VAL A 118 0.65 1.88 -4.21
N ALA A 119 0.56 1.56 -5.50
CA ALA A 119 1.73 1.21 -6.32
C ALA A 119 2.74 2.38 -6.39
N GLY A 120 2.27 3.62 -6.57
CA GLY A 120 3.09 4.83 -6.51
C GLY A 120 3.81 5.01 -5.18
N HIS A 121 3.16 4.72 -4.05
CA HIS A 121 3.81 4.76 -2.73
C HIS A 121 4.93 3.73 -2.59
N CYS A 122 4.74 2.52 -3.13
CA CYS A 122 5.73 1.45 -3.06
C CYS A 122 6.91 1.68 -4.02
N PHE A 123 6.63 2.22 -5.20
CA PHE A 123 7.60 2.50 -6.26
C PHE A 123 7.53 3.98 -6.69
N PRO A 124 7.90 4.92 -5.82
CA PRO A 124 7.76 6.35 -6.07
C PRO A 124 8.77 6.83 -7.11
N VAL A 125 8.28 7.40 -8.21
CA VAL A 125 9.15 7.97 -9.26
C VAL A 125 10.05 9.08 -8.70
N PHE A 126 9.55 9.87 -7.74
CA PHE A 126 10.30 10.98 -7.13
C PHE A 126 11.38 10.55 -6.12
N ALA A 127 11.50 9.25 -5.83
CA ALA A 127 12.47 8.73 -4.87
C ALA A 127 13.23 7.50 -5.39
N GLY A 128 13.42 7.42 -6.72
CA GLY A 128 14.21 6.37 -7.37
C GLY A 128 13.57 4.99 -7.21
N PHE A 129 12.23 4.92 -7.18
CA PHE A 129 11.43 3.70 -7.04
C PHE A 129 11.71 2.90 -5.76
N ARG A 130 12.23 3.56 -4.71
CA ARG A 130 12.49 2.97 -3.39
C ARG A 130 11.52 3.58 -2.37
N GLY A 131 10.33 3.02 -2.29
CA GLY A 131 9.22 3.51 -1.46
C GLY A 131 8.96 2.70 -0.20
N GLY A 132 7.76 2.91 0.36
CA GLY A 132 7.30 2.24 1.58
C GLY A 132 6.43 1.01 1.30
N LYS A 133 5.69 0.54 2.31
CA LYS A 133 4.84 -0.67 2.23
C LYS A 133 3.34 -0.37 2.12
N ALA A 134 3.00 0.91 1.93
CA ALA A 134 1.68 1.42 1.58
C ALA A 134 0.50 1.09 2.50
N ILE A 135 0.71 0.63 3.74
CA ILE A 135 -0.40 0.42 4.68
C ILE A 135 -1.19 1.71 4.90
N ALA A 136 -0.55 2.82 5.31
CA ALA A 136 -1.21 4.11 5.48
C ALA A 136 -1.95 4.61 4.22
N THR A 137 -1.34 4.46 3.04
CA THR A 137 -1.95 4.84 1.76
C THR A 137 -3.17 3.98 1.44
N THR A 138 -3.10 2.68 1.71
CA THR A 138 -4.26 1.77 1.59
C THR A 138 -5.39 2.19 2.54
N ALA A 139 -5.09 2.68 3.74
CA ALA A 139 -6.09 3.23 4.65
C ALA A 139 -6.88 4.38 4.02
N GLY A 140 -6.16 5.34 3.43
CA GLY A 140 -6.76 6.47 2.73
C GLY A 140 -7.64 6.05 1.56
N VAL A 141 -7.16 5.10 0.75
CA VAL A 141 -7.94 4.55 -0.37
C VAL A 141 -9.26 3.97 0.12
N LEU A 142 -9.21 3.07 1.12
CA LEU A 142 -10.40 2.39 1.61
C LEU A 142 -11.38 3.34 2.32
N LEU A 143 -10.89 4.39 3.00
CA LEU A 143 -11.76 5.40 3.61
C LEU A 143 -12.69 6.08 2.59
N VAL A 144 -12.21 6.24 1.35
CA VAL A 144 -13.00 6.85 0.27
C VAL A 144 -13.78 5.80 -0.50
N SER A 145 -13.15 4.70 -0.88
CA SER A 145 -13.75 3.73 -1.80
C SER A 145 -14.75 2.80 -1.13
N ASN A 146 -14.49 2.36 0.11
CA ASN A 146 -15.37 1.44 0.85
C ASN A 146 -15.06 1.41 2.35
N ILE A 147 -15.90 2.08 3.14
CA ILE A 147 -15.72 2.19 4.59
C ILE A 147 -15.76 0.84 5.32
N TRP A 148 -16.50 -0.15 4.82
CA TRP A 148 -16.57 -1.48 5.44
C TRP A 148 -15.27 -2.26 5.26
N MET A 149 -14.67 -2.17 4.07
CA MET A 149 -13.33 -2.72 3.81
C MET A 149 -12.28 -2.04 4.70
N PHE A 150 -12.37 -0.72 4.89
CA PHE A 150 -11.50 -0.01 5.84
C PHE A 150 -11.66 -0.56 7.27
N LEU A 151 -12.89 -0.64 7.78
CA LEU A 151 -13.14 -1.09 9.15
C LEU A 151 -12.62 -2.51 9.37
N ILE A 152 -12.97 -3.45 8.49
CA ILE A 152 -12.55 -4.85 8.67
C ILE A 152 -11.03 -5.00 8.62
N ALA A 153 -10.37 -4.27 7.71
CA ALA A 153 -8.93 -4.34 7.54
C ALA A 153 -8.17 -3.71 8.70
N TYR A 154 -8.62 -2.57 9.21
CA TYR A 154 -7.91 -1.87 10.28
C TYR A 154 -8.25 -2.39 11.68
N ILE A 155 -9.45 -2.94 11.89
CA ILE A 155 -9.74 -3.74 13.09
C ILE A 155 -8.84 -4.98 13.12
N SER A 156 -8.73 -5.71 12.01
CA SER A 156 -7.80 -6.84 11.87
C SER A 156 -6.35 -6.43 12.12
N PHE A 157 -5.88 -5.35 11.50
CA PHE A 157 -4.53 -4.81 11.68
C PHE A 157 -4.20 -4.55 13.16
N ILE A 158 -5.11 -3.85 13.87
CA ILE A 158 -4.93 -3.52 15.28
C ILE A 158 -4.97 -4.79 16.15
N ALA A 159 -5.93 -5.69 15.92
CA ALA A 159 -6.08 -6.93 16.67
C ALA A 159 -4.84 -7.83 16.54
N VAL A 160 -4.30 -7.98 15.33
CA VAL A 160 -3.10 -8.80 15.08
C VAL A 160 -1.86 -8.16 15.69
N ILE A 161 -1.71 -6.84 15.64
CA ILE A 161 -0.61 -6.15 16.34
C ILE A 161 -0.75 -6.31 17.85
N TYR A 162 -1.97 -6.21 18.38
CA TYR A 162 -2.21 -6.39 19.80
C TYR A 162 -1.84 -7.80 20.27
N ALA A 163 -2.21 -8.83 19.51
CA ALA A 163 -1.91 -10.23 19.83
C ALA A 163 -0.42 -10.58 19.66
N THR A 164 0.18 -10.18 18.55
CA THR A 164 1.55 -10.62 18.17
C THR A 164 2.65 -9.67 18.62
N LYS A 165 2.31 -8.40 18.85
CA LYS A 165 3.22 -7.26 19.04
C LYS A 165 4.11 -6.94 17.83
N TYR A 166 3.88 -7.53 16.66
CA TYR A 166 4.63 -7.24 15.44
C TYR A 166 3.78 -6.44 14.43
N VAL A 167 4.31 -5.30 13.98
CA VAL A 167 3.62 -4.43 13.02
C VAL A 167 3.49 -5.08 11.64
N PHE A 168 4.47 -5.88 11.23
CA PHE A 168 4.42 -6.53 9.91
C PHE A 168 3.32 -7.59 9.83
N TYR A 169 3.01 -8.33 10.90
CA TYR A 169 1.88 -9.26 10.91
C TYR A 169 0.54 -8.54 10.76
N GLY A 170 0.34 -7.41 11.46
CA GLY A 170 -0.84 -6.59 11.23
C GLY A 170 -0.91 -6.10 9.78
N SER A 171 0.22 -5.69 9.21
CA SER A 171 0.28 -5.22 7.82
C SER A 171 -0.15 -6.29 6.82
N LEU A 172 0.22 -7.56 7.03
CA LEU A 172 -0.24 -8.68 6.20
C LEU A 172 -1.72 -9.00 6.43
N SER A 173 -2.23 -8.80 7.65
CA SER A 173 -3.63 -9.06 7.97
C SER A 173 -4.59 -8.10 7.26
N VAL A 174 -4.14 -6.91 6.85
CA VAL A 174 -4.88 -6.00 5.94
C VAL A 174 -5.20 -6.72 4.64
N GLY A 175 -4.19 -7.21 3.90
CA GLY A 175 -4.41 -7.91 2.63
C GLY A 175 -5.26 -9.18 2.80
N ALA A 176 -5.00 -9.96 3.85
CA ALA A 176 -5.76 -11.17 4.12
C ALA A 176 -7.25 -10.88 4.41
N SER A 177 -7.53 -9.85 5.22
CA SER A 177 -8.91 -9.46 5.55
C SER A 177 -9.68 -8.94 4.34
N LEU A 178 -9.03 -8.20 3.43
CA LEU A 178 -9.66 -7.73 2.19
C LEU A 178 -9.99 -8.89 1.25
N LEU A 179 -9.09 -9.87 1.13
CA LEU A 179 -9.35 -11.08 0.36
C LEU A 179 -10.52 -11.87 0.95
N VAL A 180 -10.53 -12.09 2.26
CA VAL A 180 -11.65 -12.75 2.95
C VAL A 180 -12.95 -11.97 2.73
N TYR A 181 -12.94 -10.65 2.90
CA TYR A 181 -14.11 -9.80 2.65
C TYR A 181 -14.67 -10.01 1.23
N SER A 182 -13.80 -10.03 0.22
CA SER A 182 -14.22 -10.24 -1.17
C SER A 182 -14.78 -11.64 -1.44
N LEU A 183 -14.33 -12.68 -0.72
CA LEU A 183 -14.82 -14.04 -0.90
C LEU A 183 -16.22 -14.27 -0.31
N PHE A 184 -16.56 -13.55 0.75
CA PHE A 184 -17.78 -13.81 1.54
C PHE A 184 -18.88 -12.75 1.36
N ILE A 185 -18.59 -11.58 0.79
CA ILE A 185 -19.59 -10.54 0.56
C ILE A 185 -20.06 -10.57 -0.90
N PRO A 186 -21.34 -10.92 -1.16
CA PRO A 186 -21.90 -11.00 -2.51
C PRO A 186 -21.79 -9.67 -3.25
N GLY A 187 -21.42 -9.72 -4.54
CA GLY A 187 -21.39 -8.55 -5.44
C GLY A 187 -20.03 -7.88 -5.59
N HIS A 188 -19.04 -8.19 -4.75
CA HIS A 188 -17.69 -7.63 -4.83
C HIS A 188 -16.68 -8.64 -5.40
N LYS A 189 -16.56 -8.68 -6.73
CA LYS A 189 -15.62 -9.57 -7.45
C LYS A 189 -14.19 -9.01 -7.48
N HIS A 190 -13.60 -8.80 -6.31
CA HIS A 190 -12.23 -8.28 -6.15
C HIS A 190 -11.25 -9.34 -5.66
N GLU A 191 -11.58 -10.63 -5.77
CA GLU A 191 -10.82 -11.74 -5.20
C GLU A 191 -9.43 -11.81 -5.84
N LEU A 192 -9.38 -11.66 -7.17
CA LEU A 192 -8.13 -11.68 -7.92
C LEU A 192 -7.21 -10.52 -7.52
N ILE A 193 -7.75 -9.30 -7.47
CA ILE A 193 -6.94 -8.11 -7.16
C ILE A 193 -6.44 -8.15 -5.71
N PHE A 194 -7.26 -8.60 -4.76
CA PHE A 194 -6.83 -8.72 -3.36
C PHE A 194 -5.91 -9.93 -3.12
N SER A 195 -6.01 -10.99 -3.92
CA SER A 195 -5.01 -12.07 -3.92
C SER A 195 -3.65 -11.56 -4.38
N ILE A 196 -3.61 -10.80 -5.48
CA ILE A 196 -2.39 -10.16 -5.97
C ILE A 196 -1.85 -9.17 -4.94
N PHE A 197 -2.73 -8.37 -4.34
CA PHE A 197 -2.35 -7.40 -3.32
C PHE A 197 -1.75 -8.05 -2.07
N LEU A 198 -2.33 -9.16 -1.58
CA LEU A 198 -1.76 -9.92 -0.46
C LEU A 198 -0.38 -10.48 -0.79
N LEU A 199 -0.20 -11.09 -1.97
CA LEU A 199 1.10 -11.57 -2.43
C LEU A 199 2.11 -10.43 -2.52
N PHE A 200 1.69 -9.27 -3.02
CA PHE A 200 2.50 -8.08 -3.09
C PHE A 200 2.91 -7.56 -1.70
N LEU A 201 1.99 -7.55 -0.72
CA LEU A 201 2.31 -7.21 0.67
C LEU A 201 3.30 -8.19 1.30
N ILE A 202 3.17 -9.49 1.04
CA ILE A 202 4.14 -10.50 1.49
C ILE A 202 5.52 -10.19 0.91
N PHE A 203 5.60 -9.91 -0.39
CA PHE A 203 6.85 -9.50 -1.04
C PHE A 203 7.45 -8.23 -0.43
N LEU A 204 6.64 -7.20 -0.18
CA LEU A 204 7.09 -5.95 0.45
C LEU A 204 7.60 -6.17 1.89
N HIS A 205 7.07 -7.16 2.60
CA HIS A 205 7.46 -7.50 3.96
C HIS A 205 8.51 -8.62 4.07
N ARG A 206 9.08 -9.09 2.96
CA ARG A 206 10.10 -10.15 2.92
C ARG A 206 11.28 -9.90 3.88
N SER A 207 11.70 -8.64 4.05
CA SER A 207 12.76 -8.27 5.00
C SER A 207 12.34 -8.45 6.45
N ASN A 208 11.09 -8.13 6.81
CA ASN A 208 10.55 -8.32 8.16
C ASN A 208 10.35 -9.80 8.47
N ILE A 209 9.89 -10.56 7.48
CA ILE A 209 9.75 -12.02 7.60
C ILE A 209 11.13 -12.64 7.86
N LYS A 210 12.15 -12.25 7.07
CA LYS A 210 13.54 -12.68 7.31
C LYS A 210 14.03 -12.28 8.70
N ASN A 211 13.86 -11.02 9.10
CA ASN A 211 14.26 -10.56 10.43
C ASN A 211 13.53 -11.31 11.55
N PHE A 212 12.27 -11.69 11.35
CA PHE A 212 11.49 -12.43 12.34
C PHE A 212 12.04 -13.84 12.50
N ILE A 213 12.34 -14.53 11.40
CA ILE A 213 12.99 -15.84 11.40
C ILE A 213 14.37 -15.77 12.08
N ASP A 214 15.12 -14.71 11.78
CA ASP A 214 16.44 -14.43 12.39
C ASP A 214 16.34 -13.93 13.85
N LYS A 215 15.13 -13.79 14.42
CA LYS A 215 14.87 -13.24 15.77
C LYS A 215 15.38 -11.80 15.99
N LYS A 216 15.47 -11.03 14.92
CA LYS A 216 15.91 -9.62 14.89
C LYS A 216 14.76 -8.63 14.71
N GLU A 217 13.58 -9.09 14.28
CA GLU A 217 12.44 -8.19 14.08
C GLU A 217 11.97 -7.61 15.43
N PRO A 218 11.90 -6.27 15.57
CA PRO A 218 11.50 -5.67 16.83
C PRO A 218 10.00 -5.79 17.06
N LYS A 219 9.61 -6.00 18.32
CA LYS A 219 8.22 -5.80 18.75
C LYS A 219 7.92 -4.31 18.88
N ILE A 220 6.66 -3.92 18.72
CA ILE A 220 6.20 -2.52 18.81
C ILE A 220 6.49 -1.88 20.19
N ASN A 221 6.62 -2.69 21.23
CA ASN A 221 6.92 -2.27 22.60
C ASN A 221 8.39 -2.47 23.01
N ASP A 222 9.29 -2.79 22.07
CA ASP A 222 10.72 -2.91 22.36
C ASP A 222 11.31 -1.55 22.76
N LYS A 223 11.92 -1.48 23.94
CA LYS A 223 12.50 -0.25 24.48
C LYS A 223 13.71 0.24 23.67
N ARG A 224 14.44 -0.68 23.03
CA ARG A 224 15.63 -0.40 22.22
C ARG A 224 15.33 0.42 20.97
N LEU A 225 14.06 0.45 20.53
CA LEU A 225 13.62 1.31 19.41
C LEU A 225 13.86 2.81 19.68
N LYS A 226 14.02 3.21 20.94
CA LYS A 226 14.36 4.58 21.30
C LYS A 226 15.82 4.93 21.00
N ASP A 227 16.70 3.94 20.88
CA ASP A 227 18.13 4.16 20.68
C ASP A 227 18.44 4.64 19.26
N ASP A 228 17.52 4.42 18.31
CA ASP A 228 17.61 4.93 16.94
C ASP A 228 17.12 6.38 16.77
N ARG A 229 16.74 7.05 17.87
CA ARG A 229 16.13 8.38 17.80
C ARG A 229 17.13 9.46 17.41
N ILE A 230 16.75 10.26 16.41
CA ILE A 230 17.47 11.43 15.96
C ILE A 230 16.64 12.67 16.32
N PRO A 231 17.18 13.63 17.11
CA PRO A 231 16.45 14.83 17.47
C PRO A 231 16.22 15.75 16.26
N PRO A 232 15.14 16.54 16.24
CA PRO A 232 14.93 17.56 15.21
C PRO A 232 16.06 18.59 15.25
N LYS A 233 16.31 19.23 14.10
CA LYS A 233 17.25 20.35 14.05
C LYS A 233 16.79 21.47 14.99
N ASP A 234 17.70 21.97 15.82
CA ASP A 234 17.44 23.12 16.67
C ASP A 234 17.43 24.40 15.82
N ASN A 235 16.24 24.96 15.57
CA ASN A 235 16.07 26.19 14.77
C ASN A 235 16.53 27.46 15.51
N LYS A 236 17.02 27.35 16.75
CA LYS A 236 17.44 28.49 17.59
C LYS A 236 18.76 29.17 17.20
N LYS A 237 19.43 28.76 16.12
CA LYS A 237 20.69 29.39 15.63
C LYS A 237 20.56 30.10 14.28
N ARG A 238 19.37 30.58 13.92
CA ARG A 238 19.15 31.49 12.80
C ARG A 238 18.46 32.75 13.32
N ALA A 239 19.21 33.53 14.08
CA ALA A 239 18.97 34.95 14.32
C ALA A 239 20.01 35.71 13.49
#